data_AF-A0A9D2L9N7-F1
#
_entry.id   AF-A0A9D2L9N7-F1
#
_cell.length_a   1.000
_cell.length_b   1.000
_cell.length_c   1.000
_cell.angle_alpha   90.00
_cell.angle_beta   90.00
_cell.angle_gamma   90.00
#
_symmetry.space_group_name_H-M   'P 1'
#
loop_
_entity.id
_entity.type
_entity.pdbx_description
1 polymer ?
#
loop_
_entity_poly.entity_id
_entity_poly.type
_entity_poly.pdbx_seq_one_letter_code
_entity_poly.pdbx_strand_id
1 'polypeptide(L)'
;FNPEVQKKIIGDETPITCRPADLIAPQLPQFEKECAQWKQQDEDVLSYALFPQVAKEFFIYREAQQTKVDQTIADKDSKAYPV
;
A
#
# COMPACT_ATOMS: atom_id res chain seq x y z
N PHE A 1 -2.95 -7.16 31.16
CA PHE A 1 -3.87 -6.09 30.72
C PHE A 1 -4.96 -5.90 31.76
N ASN A 2 -5.47 -4.69 31.96
CA ASN A 2 -6.56 -4.44 32.91
C ASN A 2 -7.91 -4.90 32.31
N PRO A 3 -8.63 -5.86 32.92
CA PRO A 3 -9.87 -6.40 32.36
C PRO A 3 -11.02 -5.38 32.23
N GLU A 4 -11.12 -4.43 33.16
CA GLU A 4 -12.15 -3.39 33.13
C GLU A 4 -11.90 -2.41 31.98
N VAL A 5 -10.64 -2.02 31.78
CA VAL A 5 -10.24 -1.18 30.65
C VAL A 5 -10.42 -1.93 29.34
N GLN A 6 -10.05 -3.20 29.26
CA GLN A 6 -10.27 -4.01 28.06
C GLN A 6 -11.75 -4.07 27.70
N LYS A 7 -12.62 -4.49 28.63
CA LYS A 7 -14.06 -4.57 28.40
C LYS A 7 -14.66 -3.22 28.01
N LYS A 8 -14.15 -2.11 28.56
CA LYS A 8 -14.60 -0.76 28.19
C LYS A 8 -14.24 -0.37 26.75
N ILE A 9 -13.09 -0.84 26.24
CA ILE A 9 -12.58 -0.46 24.90
C ILE A 9 -13.08 -1.41 23.80
N ILE A 10 -13.08 -2.72 24.04
CA ILE A 10 -13.44 -3.74 23.02
C ILE A 10 -14.85 -4.32 23.22
N GLY A 11 -15.57 -3.93 24.27
CA GLY A 11 -16.92 -4.40 24.54
C GLY A 11 -16.98 -5.90 24.81
N ASP A 12 -17.75 -6.62 23.98
CA ASP A 12 -17.94 -8.08 24.04
C ASP A 12 -16.98 -8.84 23.11
N GLU A 13 -16.05 -8.16 22.43
CA GLU A 13 -15.05 -8.83 21.62
C GLU A 13 -14.05 -9.63 22.47
N THR A 14 -13.69 -10.81 21.97
CA THR A 14 -12.72 -11.68 22.66
C THR A 14 -11.31 -11.32 22.23
N PRO A 15 -10.39 -10.98 23.16
CA PRO A 15 -8.98 -10.79 22.82
C PRO A 15 -8.39 -12.06 22.21
N ILE A 16 -7.64 -11.92 21.12
CA ILE A 16 -6.88 -13.04 20.55
C ILE A 16 -5.83 -13.53 21.55
N THR A 17 -5.64 -14.85 21.59
CA THR A 17 -4.67 -15.51 22.49
C THR A 17 -3.50 -16.15 21.75
N CYS A 18 -3.56 -16.18 20.41
CA CYS A 18 -2.51 -16.69 19.54
C CYS A 18 -1.61 -15.55 19.03
N ARG A 19 -0.58 -15.90 18.25
CA ARG A 19 0.25 -14.91 17.55
C ARG A 19 -0.60 -14.28 16.44
N PRO A 20 -0.75 -12.94 16.37
CA PRO A 20 -1.64 -12.29 15.39
C PRO A 20 -1.35 -12.69 13.93
N ALA A 21 -0.08 -12.93 13.60
CA ALA A 21 0.34 -13.38 12.26
C ALA A 21 -0.24 -14.74 11.86
N ASP A 22 -0.65 -15.59 12.81
CA ASP A 22 -1.25 -16.90 12.52
C ASP A 22 -2.65 -16.74 11.88
N LEU A 23 -3.29 -15.59 12.05
CA LEU A 23 -4.60 -15.26 11.48
C LEU A 23 -4.48 -14.54 10.12
N ILE A 24 -3.27 -14.27 9.64
CA ILE A 24 -3.01 -13.51 8.41
C ILE A 24 -2.52 -14.48 7.33
N ALA A 25 -3.28 -14.58 6.23
CA ALA A 25 -2.87 -15.40 5.09
C ALA A 25 -1.65 -14.79 4.37
N PRO A 26 -0.82 -15.58 3.67
CA PRO A 26 0.24 -15.06 2.82
C PRO A 26 -0.30 -14.13 1.74
N GLN A 27 0.20 -12.89 1.68
CA GLN A 27 -0.30 -11.84 0.78
C GLN A 27 0.72 -11.31 -0.23
N LEU A 28 1.99 -11.76 -0.15
CA LEU A 28 3.05 -11.28 -1.05
C LEU A 28 2.71 -11.39 -2.55
N PRO A 29 2.14 -12.52 -3.04
CA PRO A 29 1.76 -12.63 -4.45
C PRO A 29 0.63 -11.69 -4.86
N GLN A 30 -0.22 -11.29 -3.91
CA GLN A 30 -1.28 -10.32 -4.16
C GLN A 30 -0.68 -8.91 -4.31
N PHE A 31 0.22 -8.52 -3.41
CA PHE A 31 0.90 -7.22 -3.49
C PHE A 31 1.73 -7.07 -4.76
N GLU A 32 2.44 -8.13 -5.16
CA GLU A 32 3.21 -8.12 -6.40
C GLU A 32 2.31 -7.87 -7.63
N LYS A 33 1.14 -8.52 -7.69
CA LYS A 33 0.17 -8.30 -8.77
C LYS A 33 -0.38 -6.87 -8.78
N GLU A 34 -0.68 -6.30 -7.62
CA GLU A 34 -1.25 -4.96 -7.52
C GLU A 34 -0.25 -3.86 -7.91
N CYS A 35 1.04 -4.04 -7.60
CA CYS A 35 2.07 -3.06 -7.91
C CYS A 35 2.88 -3.37 -9.18
N ALA A 36 2.55 -4.44 -9.90
CA ALA A 36 3.32 -4.95 -11.05
C ALA A 36 3.63 -3.88 -12.10
N GLN A 37 2.71 -2.94 -12.35
CA GLN A 37 2.90 -1.85 -13.32
C GLN A 37 3.99 -0.84 -12.93
N TRP A 38 4.32 -0.72 -11.64
CA TRP A 38 5.32 0.21 -11.11
C TRP A 38 6.60 -0.47 -10.64
N LYS A 39 6.59 -1.81 -10.53
CA LYS A 39 7.68 -2.62 -10.00
C LYS A 39 8.92 -2.49 -10.89
N GLN A 40 10.01 -1.97 -10.34
CA GLN A 40 11.35 -1.97 -10.97
C GLN A 40 12.30 -2.95 -10.29
N GLN A 41 12.04 -3.27 -9.01
CA GLN A 41 12.80 -4.22 -8.19
C GLN A 41 11.88 -4.94 -7.19
N ASP A 42 12.34 -6.02 -6.56
CA ASP A 42 11.53 -6.81 -5.63
C ASP A 42 11.19 -6.03 -4.35
N GLU A 43 12.06 -5.11 -3.93
CA GLU A 43 11.85 -4.24 -2.78
C GLU A 43 10.67 -3.28 -2.97
N ASP A 44 10.29 -2.95 -4.22
CA ASP A 44 9.10 -2.12 -4.48
C ASP A 44 7.83 -2.85 -4.02
N VAL A 45 7.79 -4.18 -4.13
CA VAL A 45 6.68 -4.99 -3.62
C VAL A 45 6.61 -4.90 -2.10
N LEU A 46 7.76 -4.87 -1.42
CA LEU A 46 7.83 -4.69 0.03
C LEU A 46 7.41 -3.29 0.47
N SER A 47 7.86 -2.24 -0.24
CA SER A 47 7.42 -0.87 0.01
C SER A 47 5.91 -0.73 -0.15
N TYR A 48 5.34 -1.34 -1.19
CA TYR A 48 3.90 -1.38 -1.41
C TYR A 48 3.16 -2.15 -0.32
N ALA A 49 3.68 -3.30 0.11
CA ALA A 49 3.07 -4.11 1.15
C ALA A 49 3.02 -3.39 2.52
N LEU A 50 4.06 -2.61 2.84
CA LEU A 50 4.15 -1.86 4.10
C LEU A 50 3.36 -0.55 4.07
N PHE A 51 3.42 0.19 2.95
CA PHE A 51 2.84 1.54 2.83
C PHE A 51 2.19 1.75 1.45
N PRO A 52 1.05 1.10 1.14
CA PRO A 52 0.52 1.04 -0.22
C PRO A 52 0.19 2.42 -0.82
N GLN A 53 -0.32 3.36 -0.01
CA GLN A 53 -0.65 4.71 -0.48
C GLN A 53 0.62 5.52 -0.78
N VAL A 54 1.55 5.57 0.18
CA VAL A 54 2.82 6.31 0.05
C VAL A 54 3.70 5.72 -1.07
N ALA A 55 3.73 4.39 -1.20
CA ALA A 55 4.47 3.72 -2.25
C ALA A 55 3.92 4.04 -3.65
N LYS A 56 2.60 4.05 -3.82
CA LYS A 56 1.96 4.45 -5.10
C LYS A 56 2.34 5.87 -5.50
N GLU A 57 2.27 6.82 -4.58
CA GLU A 57 2.67 8.22 -4.82
C GLU A 57 4.14 8.31 -5.21
N PHE A 58 5.01 7.60 -4.49
CA PHE A 58 6.44 7.54 -4.80
C PHE A 58 6.71 6.93 -6.18
N PHE A 59 6.00 5.86 -6.56
CA PHE A 59 6.17 5.21 -7.86
C PHE A 59 5.77 6.13 -9.02
N ILE A 60 4.65 6.85 -8.90
CA ILE A 60 4.21 7.83 -9.90
C ILE A 60 5.25 8.95 -10.02
N TYR A 61 5.74 9.46 -8.89
CA TYR A 61 6.78 10.49 -8.88
C TYR A 61 8.08 10.00 -9.54
N ARG A 62 8.54 8.78 -9.22
CA ARG A 62 9.73 8.16 -9.81
C ARG A 62 9.58 8.00 -11.33
N GLU A 63 8.43 7.51 -11.77
CA GLU A 63 8.12 7.37 -13.20
C GLU A 63 8.11 8.73 -13.91
N ALA A 64 7.54 9.76 -13.28
CA ALA A 64 7.53 11.13 -13.82
C ALA A 64 8.94 11.71 -13.96
N GLN A 65 9.84 11.46 -13.00
CA GLN A 65 11.24 11.88 -13.09
C GLN A 65 12.01 11.14 -14.19
N GLN A 66 11.74 9.85 -14.38
CA GLN A 66 12.39 9.03 -15.42
C GLN A 66 11.92 9.41 -16.83
N THR A 67 10.63 9.68 -17.00
CA THR A 67 10.01 10.01 -18.30
C THR A 67 10.03 11.50 -18.61
N LYS A 68 10.28 12.36 -17.60
CA LYS A 68 10.05 13.81 -17.62
C LYS A 68 8.59 14.20 -17.91
N VAL A 69 7.66 13.26 -17.72
CA VAL A 69 6.22 13.45 -17.93
C VAL A 69 5.52 13.38 -16.59
N ASP A 70 4.97 14.50 -16.15
CA ASP A 70 4.19 14.53 -14.92
C ASP A 70 2.78 13.98 -15.16
N GLN A 71 2.54 12.73 -14.74
CA GLN A 71 1.23 12.08 -14.85
C GLN A 71 0.14 12.72 -13.97
N THR A 72 0.51 13.57 -13.00
CA THR A 72 -0.45 14.32 -12.17
C THR A 72 -0.96 15.57 -12.89
N ILE A 73 -0.20 16.10 -13.85
CA ILE A 73 -0.55 17.24 -14.71
C ILE A 73 -1.08 16.77 -16.07
N ALA A 74 -0.75 15.54 -16.48
CA ALA A 74 -1.22 14.97 -17.73
C ALA A 74 -2.75 14.83 -17.73
N ASP A 75 -3.40 15.62 -18.60
CA ASP A 75 -4.83 15.54 -18.86
C ASP A 75 -5.14 14.19 -19.52
N LYS A 76 -5.61 13.23 -18.71
CA LYS A 76 -5.87 11.85 -19.14
C LYS A 76 -7.02 11.75 -20.14
N ASP A 77 -7.89 12.76 -20.21
CA ASP A 77 -9.02 12.81 -21.15
C ASP A 77 -8.62 13.34 -22.53
N SER A 78 -7.65 14.26 -22.60
CA SER A 78 -7.29 14.93 -23.86
C SER A 78 -6.07 14.34 -24.57
N LYS A 79 -5.28 13.46 -23.92
CA LYS A 79 -3.97 12.96 -24.41
C LYS A 79 -3.02 14.07 -24.90
N ALA A 80 -3.24 15.30 -24.47
CA ALA A 80 -2.45 16.46 -24.86
C ALA A 80 -1.55 16.83 -23.68
N TYR A 81 -0.25 16.91 -23.94
CA TYR A 81 0.71 17.41 -22.98
C TYR A 81 0.77 18.94 -23.08
N PRO A 82 0.55 19.70 -21.99
CA PRO A 82 0.74 21.15 -22.02
C PRO A 82 2.23 21.45 -22.26
N VAL A 83 2.50 22.29 -23.25
CA VAL A 83 3.84 22.81 -23.61
C VAL A 83 4.29 23.92 -22.69
#